data_AF-A0AAV2QZK1-F1
#
_entry.id   AF-A0AAV2QZK1-F1
#
_cell.length_a   1.000
_cell.length_b   1.000
_cell.length_c   1.000
_cell.angle_alpha   90.00
_cell.angle_beta   90.00
_cell.angle_gamma   90.00
#
_symmetry.space_group_name_H-M   'P 1'
#
loop_
_entity.id
_entity.type
_entity.pdbx_description
1 polymer ?
#
loop_
_entity_poly.entity_id
_entity_poly.type
_entity_poly.pdbx_seq_one_letter_code
_entity_poly.pdbx_strand_id
1 'polypeptide(L)'
;MTEIREPTKDELDSLRTAILADVDEAGGSDNFNSKDIHRVKTDDRYLRRFLMHKKHDGKEALKQAMGTLKWRMENNPADVTYDHIDPSFFDKGALYLHNRDVDGCKMLIFEVQKHEKGVLDMEMLKKFLQYWLERLERQ
;
A
#
# COMPACT_ATOMS: atom_id res chain seq x y z
N MET A 1 7.04 -22.85 -8.25
CA MET A 1 6.17 -21.89 -7.55
C MET A 1 4.82 -22.55 -7.38
N THR A 2 4.28 -22.61 -6.17
CA THR A 2 2.90 -23.09 -5.98
C THR A 2 1.99 -22.05 -6.60
N GLU A 3 1.16 -22.44 -7.58
CA GLU A 3 0.14 -21.54 -8.12
C GLU A 3 -0.81 -21.14 -6.99
N ILE A 4 -0.82 -19.85 -6.66
CA ILE A 4 -1.76 -19.30 -5.69
C ILE A 4 -3.05 -19.08 -6.44
N ARG A 5 -4.09 -19.87 -6.11
CA ARG A 5 -5.41 -19.71 -6.73
C ARG A 5 -5.96 -18.31 -6.49
N GLU A 6 -6.83 -17.88 -7.39
CA GLU A 6 -7.60 -16.65 -7.19
C GLU A 6 -8.61 -16.81 -6.04
N PRO A 7 -8.77 -15.78 -5.18
CA PRO A 7 -9.81 -15.78 -4.15
C PRO A 7 -11.21 -15.79 -4.76
N THR A 8 -12.13 -16.52 -4.13
CA THR A 8 -13.54 -16.49 -4.55
C THR A 8 -14.22 -15.21 -4.07
N LYS A 9 -15.37 -14.88 -4.67
CA LYS A 9 -16.18 -13.74 -4.24
C LYS A 9 -16.61 -13.85 -2.78
N ASP A 10 -16.98 -15.06 -2.35
CA ASP A 10 -17.38 -15.33 -0.96
C ASP A 10 -16.24 -15.09 0.03
N GLU A 11 -14.99 -15.42 -0.32
CA GLU A 11 -13.82 -15.16 0.52
C GLU A 11 -13.54 -13.66 0.64
N LEU A 12 -13.68 -12.92 -0.46
CA LEU A 12 -13.52 -11.47 -0.48
C LEU A 12 -14.62 -10.80 0.37
N ASP A 13 -15.87 -11.23 0.24
CA ASP A 13 -16.99 -10.68 0.99
C ASP A 13 -16.93 -11.05 2.48
N SER A 14 -16.43 -12.24 2.80
CA SER A 14 -16.16 -12.68 4.19
C SER A 14 -15.07 -11.81 4.82
N LEU A 15 -13.95 -11.61 4.13
CA LEU A 15 -12.87 -10.74 4.60
C LEU A 15 -13.34 -9.28 4.74
N ARG A 16 -14.10 -8.77 3.76
CA ARG A 16 -14.69 -7.42 3.81
C ARG A 16 -15.55 -7.22 5.04
N THR A 17 -16.47 -8.16 5.29
CA THR A 17 -17.39 -8.11 6.43
C THR A 17 -16.60 -8.12 7.73
N ALA A 18 -15.60 -8.99 7.85
CA ALA A 18 -14.75 -9.06 9.04
C ALA A 18 -13.95 -7.76 9.26
N ILE A 19 -13.34 -7.19 8.22
CA ILE A 19 -12.61 -5.92 8.33
C ILE A 19 -13.54 -4.79 8.80
N LEU A 20 -14.74 -4.68 8.22
CA LEU A 20 -15.67 -3.62 8.58
C LEU A 20 -16.19 -3.76 10.01
N ALA A 21 -16.45 -4.99 10.47
CA ALA A 21 -16.82 -5.25 11.86
C ALA A 21 -15.69 -4.85 12.84
N ASP A 22 -14.45 -5.25 12.56
CA ASP A 22 -13.29 -4.88 13.39
C ASP A 22 -13.02 -3.36 13.38
N VAL A 23 -13.25 -2.70 12.24
CA VAL A 23 -13.15 -1.24 12.11
C VAL A 23 -14.20 -0.54 12.96
N ASP A 24 -15.46 -0.98 12.90
CA ASP A 24 -16.55 -0.42 13.68
C ASP A 24 -16.33 -0.62 15.19
N GLU A 25 -15.90 -1.82 15.61
CA GLU A 25 -15.54 -2.11 17.01
C GLU A 25 -14.36 -1.24 17.50
N ALA A 26 -13.39 -0.98 16.62
CA ALA A 26 -12.24 -0.15 16.94
C ALA A 26 -12.50 1.36 16.80
N GLY A 27 -13.75 1.83 16.74
CA GLY A 27 -14.11 3.25 16.74
C GLY A 27 -14.31 3.89 15.36
N GLY A 28 -14.33 3.09 14.29
CA GLY A 28 -14.76 3.52 12.97
C GLY A 28 -13.99 4.74 12.42
N SER A 29 -14.72 5.79 12.06
CA SER A 29 -14.17 7.00 11.41
C SER A 29 -13.16 7.77 12.26
N ASP A 30 -13.13 7.58 13.58
CA ASP A 30 -12.22 8.30 14.46
C ASP A 30 -10.79 7.74 14.39
N ASN A 31 -10.66 6.45 14.07
CA ASN A 31 -9.40 5.72 14.08
C ASN A 31 -8.95 5.24 12.69
N PHE A 32 -9.74 5.49 11.65
CA PHE A 32 -9.45 5.02 10.30
C PHE A 32 -9.82 6.05 9.23
N ASN A 33 -9.00 6.14 8.20
CA ASN A 33 -9.22 7.07 7.09
C ASN A 33 -10.44 6.64 6.25
N SER A 34 -11.34 7.58 5.98
CA SER A 34 -12.58 7.33 5.22
C SER A 34 -12.34 6.84 3.78
N LYS A 35 -11.26 7.28 3.13
CA LYS A 35 -10.88 6.82 1.77
C LYS A 35 -10.49 5.35 1.78
N ASP A 36 -9.77 4.93 2.82
CA ASP A 36 -9.33 3.54 2.97
C ASP A 36 -10.50 2.60 3.31
N ILE A 37 -11.41 3.05 4.19
CA ILE A 37 -12.67 2.32 4.45
C ILE A 37 -13.49 2.20 3.16
N HIS A 38 -13.60 3.29 2.39
CA HIS A 38 -14.30 3.25 1.12
C HIS A 38 -13.68 2.22 0.16
N ARG A 39 -12.34 2.19 0.06
CA ARG A 39 -11.63 1.19 -0.75
C ARG A 39 -11.91 -0.25 -0.29
N VAL A 40 -11.96 -0.52 1.02
CA VAL A 40 -12.36 -1.84 1.54
C VAL A 40 -13.77 -2.21 1.07
N LYS A 41 -14.70 -1.26 1.05
CA LYS A 41 -16.09 -1.48 0.62
C LYS A 41 -16.22 -1.74 -0.88
N THR A 42 -15.40 -1.09 -1.72
CA THR A 42 -15.64 -1.04 -3.17
C THR A 42 -14.61 -1.77 -4.04
N ASP A 43 -13.40 -2.05 -3.52
CA ASP A 43 -12.29 -2.58 -4.32
C ASP A 43 -11.95 -4.04 -3.94
N ASP A 44 -12.48 -4.99 -4.73
CA ASP A 44 -12.14 -6.42 -4.61
C ASP A 44 -10.66 -6.70 -4.92
N ARG A 45 -10.01 -5.94 -5.80
CA ARG A 45 -8.58 -6.10 -6.13
C ARG A 45 -7.71 -5.72 -4.94
N TYR A 46 -8.13 -4.74 -4.14
CA TYR A 46 -7.46 -4.41 -2.88
C TYR A 46 -7.53 -5.56 -1.88
N LEU A 47 -8.72 -6.13 -1.64
CA LEU A 47 -8.90 -7.24 -0.70
C LEU A 47 -8.19 -8.53 -1.15
N ARG A 48 -8.25 -8.81 -2.45
CA ARG A 48 -7.56 -9.94 -3.09
C ARG A 48 -6.08 -10.00 -2.71
N ARG A 49 -5.40 -8.85 -2.65
CA ARG A 49 -3.96 -8.79 -2.33
C ARG A 49 -3.64 -9.35 -0.94
N PHE A 50 -4.48 -9.09 0.05
CA PHE A 50 -4.29 -9.64 1.40
C PHE A 50 -4.46 -11.15 1.44
N LEU A 51 -5.52 -11.68 0.82
CA LEU A 51 -5.78 -13.13 0.76
C LEU A 51 -4.64 -13.85 0.04
N MET A 52 -4.22 -13.36 -1.12
CA MET A 52 -3.12 -13.99 -1.87
C MET A 52 -1.80 -13.95 -1.11
N HIS A 53 -1.47 -12.82 -0.48
CA HIS A 53 -0.23 -12.68 0.29
C HIS A 53 -0.21 -13.60 1.52
N LYS A 54 -1.38 -13.86 2.10
CA LYS A 54 -1.55 -14.76 3.25
C LYS A 54 -1.99 -16.18 2.87
N LYS A 55 -1.86 -16.55 1.59
CA LYS A 55 -2.18 -17.90 1.08
C LYS A 55 -3.60 -18.36 1.47
N HIS A 56 -4.56 -17.45 1.40
CA HIS A 56 -5.98 -17.66 1.74
C HIS A 56 -6.28 -17.94 3.21
N ASP A 57 -5.32 -17.67 4.12
CA ASP A 57 -5.63 -17.64 5.55
C ASP A 57 -6.41 -16.35 5.88
N GLY A 58 -7.72 -16.49 6.10
CA GLY A 58 -8.60 -15.36 6.38
C GLY A 58 -8.25 -14.60 7.67
N LYS A 59 -7.72 -15.28 8.70
CA LYS A 59 -7.36 -14.64 9.97
C LYS A 59 -6.09 -13.81 9.81
N GLU A 60 -5.07 -14.35 9.14
CA GLU A 60 -3.84 -13.63 8.87
C GLU A 60 -4.05 -12.50 7.86
N ALA A 61 -4.95 -12.68 6.88
CA ALA A 61 -5.35 -11.63 5.95
C ALA A 61 -6.07 -10.48 6.66
N LEU A 62 -7.02 -10.78 7.56
CA LEU A 62 -7.71 -9.79 8.38
C LEU A 62 -6.72 -9.01 9.24
N LYS A 63 -5.83 -9.71 9.95
CA LYS A 63 -4.78 -9.09 10.77
C LYS A 63 -3.88 -8.16 9.96
N GLN A 64 -3.48 -8.58 8.76
CA GLN A 64 -2.67 -7.74 7.87
C GLN A 64 -3.44 -6.52 7.35
N ALA A 65 -4.71 -6.70 6.97
CA ALA A 65 -5.56 -5.61 6.51
C ALA A 65 -5.76 -4.57 7.62
N MET A 66 -6.11 -4.99 8.83
CA MET A 66 -6.27 -4.09 9.98
C MET A 66 -4.98 -3.35 10.33
N GLY A 67 -3.83 -4.05 10.33
CA GLY A 67 -2.53 -3.41 10.54
C GLY A 67 -2.22 -2.37 9.45
N THR A 68 -2.57 -2.66 8.20
CA THR A 68 -2.39 -1.73 7.08
C THR A 68 -3.27 -0.50 7.23
N LEU A 69 -4.54 -0.64 7.62
CA LEU A 69 -5.45 0.49 7.82
C LEU A 69 -4.97 1.41 8.95
N LYS A 70 -4.49 0.84 10.07
CA LYS A 70 -3.90 1.61 11.18
C LYS A 70 -2.65 2.37 10.72
N TRP A 71 -1.74 1.68 10.04
CA TRP A 71 -0.52 2.31 9.53
C TRP A 71 -0.84 3.45 8.55
N ARG A 72 -1.85 3.29 7.70
CA ARG A 72 -2.30 4.34 6.77
C ARG A 72 -2.94 5.53 7.48
N MET A 73 -3.67 5.31 8.58
CA MET A 73 -4.17 6.40 9.42
C MET A 73 -3.00 7.19 10.04
N GLU A 74 -2.01 6.51 10.60
CA GLU A 74 -0.87 7.13 11.27
C GLU A 74 0.08 7.87 10.32
N ASN A 75 0.33 7.31 9.13
CA ASN A 75 1.33 7.82 8.19
C ASN A 75 0.74 8.64 7.04
N ASN A 76 -0.59 8.55 6.87
CA ASN A 76 -1.37 9.26 5.86
C ASN A 76 -0.70 9.38 4.48
N PRO A 77 -0.27 8.24 3.88
CA PRO A 77 0.52 8.25 2.65
C PRO A 77 -0.23 8.90 1.47
N ALA A 78 -1.56 8.85 1.49
CA ALA A 78 -2.42 9.43 0.44
C ALA A 78 -2.28 10.95 0.30
N ASP A 79 -1.87 11.63 1.37
CA ASP A 79 -1.68 13.09 1.41
C ASP A 79 -0.23 13.50 1.11
N VAL A 80 0.68 12.55 0.90
CA VAL A 80 2.03 12.86 0.44
C VAL A 80 1.97 13.34 -1.01
N THR A 81 2.27 14.63 -1.21
CA THR A 81 2.32 15.27 -2.52
C THR A 81 3.76 15.63 -2.86
N TYR A 82 3.97 16.13 -4.08
CA TYR A 82 5.28 16.60 -4.53
C TYR A 82 5.86 17.66 -3.58
N ASP A 83 5.03 18.60 -3.11
CA ASP A 83 5.45 19.72 -2.27
C ASP A 83 5.89 19.30 -0.85
N HIS A 84 5.53 18.09 -0.41
CA HIS A 84 5.97 17.53 0.87
C HIS A 84 7.38 16.92 0.82
N ILE A 85 7.99 16.85 -0.37
CA ILE A 85 9.28 16.20 -0.60
C ILE A 85 10.26 17.24 -1.10
N ASP A 86 11.47 17.24 -0.51
CA ASP A 86 12.55 18.11 -0.95
C ASP A 86 12.88 17.85 -2.44
N PRO A 87 12.88 18.89 -3.31
CA PRO A 87 13.18 18.76 -4.74
C PRO A 87 14.46 17.98 -5.06
N SER A 88 15.46 18.05 -4.18
CA SER A 88 16.73 17.33 -4.34
C SER A 88 16.56 15.81 -4.44
N PHE A 89 15.50 15.23 -3.85
CA PHE A 89 15.20 13.80 -3.98
C PHE A 89 14.77 13.42 -5.40
N PHE A 90 14.04 14.32 -6.08
CA PHE A 90 13.65 14.14 -7.47
C PHE A 90 14.83 14.39 -8.41
N ASP A 91 15.58 15.48 -8.18
CA ASP A 91 16.73 15.87 -9.00
C ASP A 91 17.84 14.82 -8.98
N LYS A 92 18.05 14.17 -7.82
CA LYS A 92 19.00 13.09 -7.67
C LYS A 92 18.66 11.88 -8.55
N GLY A 93 17.39 11.69 -8.92
CA GLY A 93 16.95 10.65 -9.85
C GLY A 93 17.35 9.24 -9.40
N ALA A 94 17.36 9.00 -8.08
CA ALA A 94 17.72 7.71 -7.50
C ALA A 94 16.54 6.72 -7.43
N LEU A 95 15.29 7.22 -7.50
CA LEU A 95 14.09 6.41 -7.50
C LEU A 95 13.09 6.95 -8.54
N TYR A 96 12.66 6.09 -9.47
CA TYR A 96 11.76 6.49 -10.55
C TYR A 96 10.99 5.30 -11.15
N LEU A 97 9.91 5.60 -11.86
CA LEU A 97 9.15 4.59 -12.62
C LEU A 97 9.76 4.37 -14.00
N HIS A 98 9.87 3.11 -14.41
CA HIS A 98 10.41 2.74 -15.70
C HIS A 98 9.61 1.60 -16.33
N ASN A 99 9.12 1.81 -17.55
CA ASN A 99 8.49 0.79 -18.42
C ASN A 99 7.56 -0.19 -17.68
N ARG A 100 7.38 -1.39 -18.25
CA ARG A 100 6.73 -2.54 -17.64
C ARG A 100 7.61 -3.76 -17.90
N ASP A 101 7.57 -4.73 -17.01
CA ASP A 101 8.22 -6.02 -17.25
C ASP A 101 7.40 -6.90 -18.21
N VAL A 102 7.86 -8.13 -18.43
CA VAL A 102 7.22 -9.11 -19.33
C VAL A 102 5.81 -9.51 -18.87
N ASP A 103 5.50 -9.34 -17.59
CA ASP A 103 4.19 -9.63 -16.99
C ASP A 103 3.29 -8.37 -16.94
N GLY A 104 3.76 -7.26 -17.52
CA GLY A 104 3.04 -5.98 -17.54
C GLY A 104 3.09 -5.19 -16.23
N CYS A 105 3.90 -5.61 -15.25
CA CYS A 105 4.05 -4.90 -13.98
C CYS A 105 4.93 -3.66 -14.16
N LYS A 106 4.52 -2.52 -13.62
CA LYS A 106 5.31 -1.27 -13.69
C LYS A 106 6.56 -1.42 -12.83
N MET A 107 7.74 -1.10 -13.37
CA MET A 107 8.97 -1.20 -12.58
C MET A 107 9.23 0.10 -11.83
N LEU A 108 9.52 -0.03 -10.54
CA LEU A 108 10.07 1.03 -9.70
C LEU A 108 11.56 0.77 -9.54
N ILE A 109 12.40 1.60 -10.16
CA ILE A 109 13.86 1.42 -10.17
C ILE A 109 14.47 2.24 -9.04
N PHE A 110 15.30 1.59 -8.21
CA PHE A 110 16.13 2.24 -7.21
C PHE A 110 17.61 2.11 -7.58
N GLU A 111 18.24 3.24 -7.94
CA GLU A 111 19.65 3.31 -8.29
C GLU A 111 20.52 3.50 -7.04
N VAL A 112 20.93 2.39 -6.43
CA VAL A 112 21.76 2.37 -5.21
C VAL A 112 23.08 3.12 -5.39
N GLN A 113 23.65 3.14 -6.60
CA GLN A 113 24.89 3.87 -6.89
C GLN A 113 24.80 5.38 -6.62
N LYS A 114 23.58 5.93 -6.67
CA LYS A 114 23.32 7.33 -6.36
C LYS A 114 23.11 7.52 -4.86
N HIS A 115 22.89 6.47 -4.07
CA HIS A 115 22.65 6.60 -2.63
C HIS A 115 23.94 6.86 -1.84
N GLU A 116 23.88 7.82 -0.93
CA GLU A 116 24.98 8.13 0.00
C GLU A 116 24.52 7.86 1.43
N LYS A 117 25.23 6.95 2.11
CA LYS A 117 24.88 6.52 3.46
C LYS A 117 25.03 7.68 4.45
N GLY A 118 23.98 7.95 5.22
CA GLY A 118 23.97 8.97 6.27
C GLY A 118 23.78 10.41 5.78
N VAL A 119 23.60 10.62 4.48
CA VAL A 119 23.36 11.95 3.90
C VAL A 119 21.86 12.26 3.82
N LEU A 120 21.04 11.27 3.48
CA LEU A 120 19.59 11.44 3.34
C LEU A 120 18.88 11.20 4.67
N ASP A 121 17.94 12.08 5.00
CA ASP A 121 16.96 11.83 6.05
C ASP A 121 16.10 10.62 5.68
N MET A 122 16.12 9.60 6.56
CA MET A 122 15.38 8.36 6.37
C MET A 122 13.86 8.58 6.39
N GLU A 123 13.36 9.54 7.16
CA GLU A 123 11.92 9.84 7.16
C GLU A 123 11.50 10.50 5.85
N MET A 124 12.32 11.40 5.32
CA MET A 124 12.11 11.97 3.99
C MET A 124 12.17 10.90 2.88
N LEU A 125 13.12 9.96 2.97
CA LEU A 125 13.23 8.85 2.02
C LEU A 125 11.99 7.93 2.06
N LYS A 126 11.45 7.64 3.25
CA LYS A 126 10.20 6.89 3.41
C LYS A 126 9.03 7.62 2.75
N LYS A 127 8.89 8.93 2.97
CA LYS A 127 7.86 9.75 2.31
C LYS A 127 8.02 9.78 0.80
N PHE A 128 9.24 9.90 0.30
CA PHE A 128 9.53 9.85 -1.13
C PHE A 128 9.15 8.49 -1.75
N LEU A 129 9.42 7.38 -1.06
CA LEU A 129 8.97 6.06 -1.50
C LEU A 129 7.43 5.94 -1.47
N GLN A 130 6.78 6.41 -0.40
CA GLN A 130 5.31 6.43 -0.30
C GLN A 130 4.68 7.20 -1.46
N TYR A 131 5.22 8.37 -1.81
CA TYR A 131 4.77 9.16 -2.96
C TYR A 131 4.77 8.34 -4.26
N TRP A 132 5.87 7.63 -4.56
CA TRP A 132 5.95 6.80 -5.76
C TRP A 132 4.99 5.61 -5.73
N LEU A 133 4.82 4.96 -4.59
CA LEU A 133 3.89 3.83 -4.43
C LEU A 133 2.42 4.28 -4.57
N GLU A 134 2.02 5.39 -3.94
CA GLU A 134 0.67 5.94 -4.10
C GLU A 134 0.41 6.41 -5.53
N ARG A 135 1.44 6.93 -6.22
CA ARG A 135 1.35 7.28 -7.65
C ARG A 135 1.20 6.05 -8.54
N LEU A 136 1.78 4.91 -8.16
CA LEU A 136 1.59 3.63 -8.85
C LEU A 136 0.19 3.07 -8.66
N GLU A 137 -0.38 3.16 -7.46
CA GLU A 137 -1.73 2.66 -7.17
C GLU A 137 -2.83 3.43 -7.93
N ARG A 138 -2.56 4.68 -8.35
CA ARG A 138 -3.50 5.50 -9.14
C ARG A 138 -3.50 5.19 -10.65
N GLN A 139 -2.53 4.41 -11.15
CA GLN A 139 -2.36 4.08 -12.58
C GLN A 139 -2.94 2.71 -12.92
#